data_AF-A0A382RIF9-F1
#
_entry.id   AF-A0A382RIF9-F1
#
_cell.length_a   1.000
_cell.length_b   1.000
_cell.length_c   1.000
_cell.angle_alpha   90.00
_cell.angle_beta   90.00
_cell.angle_gamma   90.00
#
_symmetry.space_group_name_H-M   'P 1'
#
loop_
_entity.id
_entity.type
_entity.pdbx_description
1 polymer ?
#
loop_
_entity_poly.entity_id
_entity_poly.type
_entity_poly.pdbx_seq_one_letter_code
_entity_poly.pdbx_strand_id
1 'polypeptide(L)' 'MAKPISISFNGKISNFDHVKLERSKLYGRRKRVTYDPQGEECSRISLSEDGTLLIRSGMTAQGY' A
#
# COMPACT_ATOMS: atom_id res chain seq x y z
N MET A 1 -19.20 19.42 -3.97
CA MET A 1 -19.57 18.43 -2.94
C MET A 1 -20.78 17.65 -3.43
N ALA A 2 -20.76 16.31 -3.30
CA ALA A 2 -21.92 15.50 -3.65
C ALA A 2 -23.02 15.68 -2.60
N LYS A 3 -24.29 15.77 -3.03
CA LYS A 3 -25.43 15.83 -2.12
C LYS A 3 -25.49 14.53 -1.30
N PRO A 4 -25.77 14.60 0.02
CA PRO A 4 -25.92 13.41 0.84
C PRO A 4 -27.10 12.57 0.36
N ILE A 5 -27.04 11.27 0.61
CA ILE A 5 -28.13 10.35 0.29
C ILE A 5 -29.12 10.40 1.46
N SER A 6 -30.35 10.84 1.19
CA SER A 6 -31.42 10.86 2.19
C SER A 6 -32.47 9.84 1.80
N ILE A 7 -32.80 8.94 2.73
CA ILE A 7 -33.77 7.86 2.53
C ILE A 7 -34.89 8.03 3.56
N SER A 8 -36.14 8.01 3.12
CA SER A 8 -37.32 7.96 3.98
C SER A 8 -37.87 6.53 4.04
N PHE A 9 -38.04 5.99 5.24
CA PHE A 9 -38.64 4.68 5.47
C PHE A 9 -39.48 4.69 6.74
N ASN A 10 -40.77 4.31 6.64
CA ASN A 10 -41.74 4.33 7.75
C ASN A 10 -41.76 5.66 8.54
N GLY A 11 -41.70 6.79 7.84
CA GLY A 11 -41.70 8.12 8.46
C GLY A 11 -40.39 8.53 9.13
N LYS A 12 -39.34 7.69 9.10
CA LYS A 12 -38.00 8.05 9.55
C LYS A 12 -37.12 8.43 8.37
N ILE A 13 -36.40 9.54 8.51
CA ILE A 13 -35.42 10.00 7.53
C ILE A 13 -34.03 9.60 8.03
N SER A 14 -33.25 8.94 7.16
CA SER A 14 -31.85 8.58 7.40
C SER A 14 -30.97 9.26 6.37
N ASN A 15 -29.88 9.87 6.83
CA ASN A 15 -28.95 10.61 5.98
C ASN A 15 -27.59 9.91 5.97
N PHE A 16 -27.03 9.75 4.78
CA PHE A 16 -25.74 9.13 4.55
C PHE A 16 -24.83 10.09 3.79
N ASP A 17 -23.72 10.46 4.43
CA ASP A 17 -22.69 11.28 3.82
C ASP A 17 -21.73 10.44 2.98
N HIS A 18 -21.19 11.06 1.93
CA HIS A 18 -20.15 10.43 1.12
C HIS A 18 -18.81 10.54 1.82
N VAL A 19 -18.16 9.40 2.06
CA VAL A 19 -16.78 9.35 2.55
C VAL A 19 -15.86 8.96 1.41
N LYS A 20 -14.65 9.54 1.39
CA LYS A 20 -13.62 9.17 0.43
C LYS A 20 -13.28 7.69 0.58
N LEU A 21 -13.57 6.90 -0.46
CA LEU A 21 -13.25 5.49 -0.51
C LEU A 21 -11.89 5.28 -1.19
N GLU A 22 -10.97 4.62 -0.50
CA GLU A 22 -9.71 4.21 -1.13
C GLU A 22 -9.95 3.08 -2.13
N ARG A 23 -9.38 3.19 -3.33
CA ARG A 23 -9.42 2.10 -4.35
C ARG A 23 -8.85 0.79 -3.83
N SER A 24 -7.91 0.85 -2.87
CA SER A 24 -7.31 -0.29 -2.18
C SER A 24 -8.35 -1.13 -1.44
N LYS A 25 -9.41 -0.52 -0.90
CA LYS A 25 -10.51 -1.21 -0.19
C LYS A 25 -11.48 -1.88 -1.15
N LEU A 26 -11.60 -1.40 -2.38
CA LEU A 26 -12.45 -1.97 -3.42
C LEU A 26 -11.78 -3.13 -4.16
N TYR A 27 -10.52 -2.94 -4.55
CA TYR A 27 -9.83 -3.84 -5.48
C TYR A 27 -8.62 -4.56 -4.86
N GLY A 28 -8.37 -4.34 -3.57
CA GLY A 28 -7.17 -4.83 -2.90
C GLY A 28 -5.90 -4.08 -3.34
N ARG A 29 -4.74 -4.69 -3.06
CA ARG A 29 -3.42 -4.19 -3.46
C ARG A 29 -2.68 -5.29 -4.21
N ARG A 30 -1.92 -4.92 -5.23
CA ARG A 30 -1.01 -5.84 -5.94
C ARG A 30 0.43 -5.43 -5.65
N LYS A 31 1.26 -6.38 -5.20
CA LYS A 31 2.71 -6.24 -5.05
C LYS A 31 3.38 -7.07 -6.15
N ARG A 32 4.44 -6.54 -6.78
CA ARG A 32 5.34 -7.36 -7.59
C ARG A 32 6.45 -7.88 -6.69
N VAL A 33 6.74 -9.17 -6.81
CA VAL A 33 7.78 -9.86 -6.07
C VAL A 33 8.67 -10.54 -7.11
N THR A 34 9.97 -10.47 -6.90
CA THR A 34 10.96 -11.15 -7.74
C THR A 34 11.31 -12.46 -7.05
N TYR A 35 11.37 -13.55 -7.81
CA TYR A 35 11.74 -14.88 -7.29
C TYR A 35 13.07 -15.32 -7.90
N ASP A 36 13.81 -16.14 -7.17
CA ASP A 36 15.00 -16.80 -7.67
C ASP A 36 14.64 -18.06 -8.48
N PRO A 37 15.62 -18.76 -9.11
CA PRO A 37 15.36 -20.00 -9.84
C PRO A 37 14.82 -21.16 -9.00
N GLN A 38 14.95 -21.10 -7.68
CA GLN A 38 14.48 -22.09 -6.72
C GLN A 38 13.05 -21.79 -6.22
N GLY A 39 12.52 -20.61 -6.53
CA GLY A 39 11.18 -20.16 -6.14
C GLY A 39 11.14 -19.35 -4.84
N GLU A 40 12.28 -18.93 -4.31
CA GLU A 40 12.38 -18.12 -3.10
C GLU A 40 12.30 -16.62 -3.42
N GLU A 41 11.67 -15.84 -2.52
CA GLU A 41 11.52 -14.40 -2.70
C GLU A 41 12.87 -13.67 -2.61
N CYS A 42 13.22 -12.93 -3.67
CA CYS A 42 14.39 -12.07 -3.64
C CYS A 42 14.09 -10.79 -2.86
N SER A 43 14.96 -10.48 -1.89
CA SER A 43 14.99 -9.18 -1.21
C SER A 43 15.81 -8.15 -1.97
N ARG A 44 15.31 -6.92 -2.11
CA ARG A 44 16.04 -5.81 -2.73
C ARG A 44 17.16 -5.33 -1.80
N ILE A 45 18.38 -5.31 -2.32
CA ILE A 45 19.60 -4.81 -1.67
C ILE A 45 20.28 -3.82 -2.62
N SER A 46 20.96 -2.81 -2.06
CA SER A 46 21.88 -1.94 -2.79
C SER A 46 23.32 -2.32 -2.47
N LEU A 47 24.20 -2.25 -3.45
CA LEU A 47 25.65 -2.39 -3.24
C LEU A 47 26.24 -1.00 -2.98
N SER A 48 27.18 -0.89 -2.02
CA SER A 48 27.96 0.34 -1.81
C SER A 48 28.76 0.69 -3.07
N GLU A 49 29.12 1.97 -3.23
CA GLU A 49 29.87 2.46 -4.40
C GLU A 49 31.20 1.72 -4.58
N ASP A 50 31.87 1.39 -3.46
CA ASP A 50 33.14 0.65 -3.46
C ASP A 50 32.97 -0.87 -3.67
N GLY A 51 31.72 -1.36 -3.79
CA GLY A 51 31.44 -2.77 -4.03
C GLY A 51 31.66 -3.71 -2.84
N THR A 52 32.05 -3.18 -1.68
CA THR A 52 32.45 -3.98 -0.50
C THR A 52 31.28 -4.36 0.41
N LEU A 53 30.18 -3.60 0.36
CA LEU A 53 29.09 -3.70 1.32
C LEU A 53 27.73 -3.83 0.64
N LEU A 54 26.94 -4.79 1.12
CA LEU A 54 25.53 -4.94 0.76
C LEU A 54 24.65 -4.23 1.79
N ILE A 55 23.97 -3.18 1.33
CA ILE A 55 23.08 -2.32 2.10
C ILE A 55 21.64 -2.84 2.00
N ARG A 56 21.07 -3.22 3.14
CA ARG A 56 19.67 -3.65 3.27
C ARG A 56 18.78 -2.48 3.70
N SER A 57 17.46 -2.67 3.58
CA SER A 57 16.49 -1.71 4.12
C SER A 57 16.75 -1.43 5.60
N GLY A 58 16.83 -0.15 5.98
CA GLY A 58 17.11 0.29 7.35
C GLY A 58 18.58 0.48 7.71
N MET A 59 19.52 0.12 6.84
CA MET A 59 20.96 0.26 7.11
C MET A 59 21.51 1.66 6.79
N THR A 60 20.81 2.49 5.99
CA THR A 60 21.31 3.76 5.43
C THR A 60 21.73 4.83 6.45
N ALA A 61 21.37 4.68 7.72
CA ALA A 61 21.78 5.59 8.79
C ALA A 61 23.17 5.27 9.39
N GLN A 62 23.84 4.21 8.93
CA GLN A 62 25.06 3.69 9.56
C GLN A 62 26.37 4.33 9.04
N GLY A 63 26.32 5.27 8.09
CA GLY A 63 27.45 6.14 7.73
C GLY A 63 28.68 5.41 7.17
N TYR A 64 28.46 4.31 6.46
CA TYR A 64 29.48 3.56 5.71
C TYR A 64 29.88 4.28 4.41
#